data_AF-A0A5P2CYT2-F1
#
_entry.id   AF-A0A5P2CYT2-F1
#
_cell.length_a   1.000
_cell.length_b   1.000
_cell.length_c   1.000
_cell.angle_alpha   90.00
_cell.angle_beta   90.00
_cell.angle_gamma   90.00
#
_symmetry.space_group_name_H-M   'P 1'
#
loop_
_entity.id
_entity.type
_entity.pdbx_description
1 polymer ?
#
loop_
_entity_poly.entity_id
_entity_poly.type
_entity_poly.pdbx_seq_one_letter_code
_entity_poly.pdbx_strand_id
1 'polypeptide(L)' 'MSTDMLLRVEKGNAKPEELAAITAILLARAASTPDIPAPRARTTAGWRRLERTPGFRAPHSWQG' A
#
# COMPACT_ATOMS: atom_id res chain seq x y z
N MET A 1 6.25 12.27 27.99
CA MET A 1 5.99 12.45 26.55
C MET A 1 6.29 11.13 25.89
N SER A 2 5.28 10.38 25.48
CA SER A 2 5.52 9.15 24.72
C SER A 2 6.05 9.58 23.35
N THR A 3 7.30 9.24 23.06
CA THR A 3 7.87 9.35 21.73
C THR A 3 7.11 8.36 20.87
N ASP A 4 6.06 8.83 20.18
CA ASP A 4 5.27 8.01 19.28
C ASP A 4 6.22 7.52 18.19
N MET A 5 6.46 6.21 18.18
CA MET A 5 7.50 5.60 17.36
C MET A 5 6.97 5.53 15.92
N LEU A 6 7.29 6.56 15.11
CA LEU A 6 6.76 6.71 13.74
C LEU A 6 7.02 5.51 12.83
N LEU A 7 8.14 4.80 13.02
CA LEU A 7 8.56 3.67 12.20
C LEU A 7 9.23 2.60 13.06
N ARG A 8 8.99 1.33 12.75
CA ARG A 8 9.64 0.17 13.36
C ARG A 8 10.17 -0.77 12.28
N VAL A 9 11.41 -1.22 12.44
CA VAL A 9 12.03 -2.21 11.55
C VAL A 9 11.74 -3.60 12.10
N GLU A 10 10.92 -4.37 11.40
CA GLU A 10 10.56 -5.75 11.80
C GLU A 10 11.65 -6.77 11.46
N LYS A 11 12.41 -6.53 10.39
CA LYS A 11 13.43 -7.46 9.90
C LYS A 11 14.56 -6.71 9.19
N GLY A 12 15.79 -7.20 9.36
CA GLY A 12 16.98 -6.60 8.77
C GLY A 12 17.45 -5.37 9.54
N ASN A 13 18.42 -4.66 8.98
CA ASN A 13 18.90 -3.39 9.52
C ASN A 13 18.76 -2.32 8.45
N ALA A 14 18.02 -1.26 8.77
CA ALA A 14 17.87 -0.11 7.90
C ALA A 14 18.91 0.93 8.28
N LYS A 15 19.60 1.48 7.30
CA LYS A 15 20.52 2.60 7.53
C LYS A 15 19.72 3.84 7.93
N PRO A 16 20.31 4.76 8.70
CA PRO A 16 19.65 6.02 9.07
C PRO A 16 19.09 6.79 7.86
N GLU A 17 19.79 6.76 6.73
CA GLU A 17 19.40 7.43 5.49
C GLU A 17 18.13 6.80 4.87
N GLU A 18 17.98 5.49 4.97
CA GLU A 18 16.80 4.78 4.45
C GLU A 18 15.56 5.11 5.28
N LEU A 19 15.70 5.15 6.61
CA LEU A 19 14.61 5.56 7.51
C LEU A 19 14.22 7.02 7.31
N ALA A 20 15.21 7.90 7.13
CA ALA A 20 14.98 9.31 6.84
C ALA A 20 14.23 9.48 5.51
N ALA A 21 14.62 8.74 4.46
CA ALA A 21 13.95 8.78 3.16
C ALA A 21 12.48 8.35 3.26
N ILE A 22 12.19 7.23 3.94
CA ILE A 22 10.81 6.76 4.15
C ILE A 22 9.99 7.79 4.94
N THR A 23 10.56 8.34 6.01
CA THR A 23 9.90 9.37 6.83
C THR A 23 9.58 10.61 5.99
N ALA A 24 10.54 11.10 5.20
CA ALA A 24 10.36 12.25 4.34
C ALA A 24 9.23 12.03 3.30
N ILE A 25 9.19 10.84 2.68
CA ILE A 25 8.12 10.47 1.74
C ILE A 25 6.76 10.45 2.45
N LEU A 26 6.66 9.83 3.63
CA LEU A 26 5.40 9.78 4.38
C LEU A 26 4.90 11.17 4.77
N LEU A 27 5.79 12.04 5.26
CA LEU A 27 5.45 13.42 5.58
C LEU A 27 5.04 14.22 4.35
N ALA A 28 5.76 14.07 3.23
CA ALA A 28 5.40 14.72 1.97
C ALA A 28 4.02 14.26 1.47
N ARG A 29 3.70 12.98 1.60
CA ARG A 29 2.39 12.42 1.22
C ARG A 29 1.28 12.90 2.15
N ALA A 30 1.54 13.00 3.46
CA ALA A 30 0.57 13.52 4.43
C ALA A 30 0.30 15.01 4.22
N ALA A 31 1.32 15.79 3.83
CA ALA A 31 1.19 17.19 3.50
C ALA A 31 0.57 17.44 2.11
N SER A 32 0.61 16.45 1.21
CA SER A 32 0.03 16.56 -0.11
C SER A 32 -1.49 16.61 -0.02
N THR A 33 -2.09 17.69 -0.53
CA THR A 33 -3.53 17.71 -0.79
C THR A 33 -3.78 16.91 -2.07
N PRO A 34 -4.50 15.78 -2.02
CA PRO A 34 -4.79 15.03 -3.24
C PRO A 34 -5.67 15.89 -4.14
N ASP A 35 -5.25 16.06 -5.38
CA ASP A 35 -6.16 16.54 -6.43
C ASP A 35 -7.23 15.46 -6.59
N ILE A 36 -8.45 15.71 -6.11
CA ILE A 36 -9.50 14.70 -6.02
C ILE A 36 -9.95 14.40 -7.45
N PRO A 37 -9.55 13.25 -8.05
CA PRO A 37 -10.11 12.86 -9.32
C PRO A 37 -11.59 12.53 -9.07
N ALA A 38 -12.46 12.84 -10.03
CA ALA A 38 -13.87 12.46 -9.93
C ALA A 38 -14.00 11.02 -9.41
N PRO A 39 -14.86 10.74 -8.40
CA PRO A 39 -14.92 9.43 -7.77
C PRO A 39 -15.12 8.37 -8.84
N ARG A 40 -14.07 7.58 -9.11
CA ARG A 40 -14.22 6.40 -9.97
C ARG A 40 -15.12 5.47 -9.20
N ALA A 41 -16.26 5.09 -9.80
CA ALA A 41 -17.16 4.13 -9.19
C ALA A 41 -16.34 2.94 -8.69
N ARG A 42 -16.30 2.74 -7.37
CA ARG A 42 -15.60 1.60 -6.79
C ARG A 42 -16.29 0.39 -7.37
N THR A 43 -15.59 -0.37 -8.22
CA THR A 43 -16.06 -1.69 -8.59
C THR A 43 -16.07 -2.47 -7.28
N THR A 44 -17.26 -2.78 -6.78
CA THR A 44 -17.43 -3.72 -5.67
C THR A 44 -16.54 -4.91 -6.00
N ALA A 45 -15.60 -5.26 -5.11
CA ALA A 45 -14.76 -6.43 -5.32
C ALA A 45 -15.72 -7.58 -5.61
N GLY A 46 -15.72 -8.06 -6.85
CA GLY A 46 -16.67 -9.07 -7.29
C GLY A 46 -16.33 -10.31 -6.49
N TRP A 47 -17.12 -10.59 -5.44
CA TRP A 47 -17.07 -11.85 -4.72
C TRP A 47 -17.42 -12.92 -5.74
N ARG A 48 -16.39 -13.41 -6.41
CA ARG A 48 -16.54 -14.30 -7.53
C ARG A 48 -16.60 -15.71 -6.99
N ARG A 49 -17.66 -16.40 -7.38
CA ARG A 49 -17.79 -17.85 -7.28
C ARG A 49 -16.59 -18.49 -7.97
N LEU A 50 -15.65 -18.99 -7.18
CA LEU A 50 -14.40 -19.56 -7.67
C LEU A 50 -14.68 -20.81 -8.52
N GLU A 51 -15.81 -21.48 -8.25
CA GLU A 51 -16.35 -22.59 -9.03
C GLU A 51 -16.74 -22.22 -10.48
N ARG A 52 -16.92 -20.92 -10.81
CA ARG A 52 -17.22 -20.43 -12.16
C ARG A 52 -16.02 -19.77 -12.85
N THR A 53 -14.84 -19.89 -12.25
CA THR A 53 -13.59 -19.31 -12.74
C THR A 53 -12.71 -20.41 -13.31
N PRO A 54 -12.06 -20.23 -14.48
CA PRO A 54 -11.04 -21.17 -14.94
C PRO A 54 -10.00 -21.39 -13.84
N GLY A 55 -9.84 -22.62 -13.39
CA GLY A 55 -9.12 -22.99 -12.16
C GLY A 55 -7.62 -22.71 -12.15
N PHE A 56 -7.08 -22.08 -13.19
CA PHE A 56 -5.67 -21.72 -13.28
C PHE A 56 -5.48 -20.27 -13.70
N ARG A 57 -4.83 -19.50 -12.84
CA ARG A 57 -4.21 -18.21 -13.16
C ARG A 57 -2.70 -18.38 -13.03
N ALA A 58 -1.95 -17.75 -13.91
CA ALA A 58 -0.50 -17.86 -13.87
C ALA A 58 0.04 -17.31 -12.53
N PRO A 59 1.02 -17.98 -11.89
CA PRO A 59 1.52 -17.62 -10.55
C PRO A 59 2.05 -16.19 -10.40
N HIS A 60 2.37 -15.53 -11.52
CA HIS A 60 2.93 -14.19 -11.59
C HIS A 60 1.89 -13.11 -11.92
N SER A 61 0.60 -13.47 -12.00
CA SER A 61 -0.47 -12.49 -12.17
C SER A 61 -0.90 -11.93 -10.81
N TRP A 62 -0.63 -10.65 -10.60
CA TRP A 62 -1.01 -9.92 -9.37
C TRP A 62 -2.24 -9.04 -9.58
N GLN A 63 -2.67 -8.84 -10.83
CA GLN A 63 -3.95 -8.22 -11.17
C GLN A 63 -4.97 -9.31 -11.44
N GLY A 64 -6.02 -9.31 -10.63
CA GLY A 64 -7.15 -10.21 -10.75
C GLY A 64 -8.29 -9.66 -11.56
#